data_AF-A0A497H8P2-F1
#
_entry.id   AF-A0A497H8P2-F1
#
_cell.length_a   1.000
_cell.length_b   1.000
_cell.length_c   1.000
_cell.angle_alpha   90.00
_cell.angle_beta   90.00
_cell.angle_gamma   90.00
#
_symmetry.space_group_name_H-M   'P 1'
#
loop_
_entity.id
_entity.type
_entity.pdbx_description
1 polymer ?
#
loop_
_entity_poly.entity_id
_entity_poly.type
_entity_poly.pdbx_seq_one_letter_code
_entity_poly.pdbx_strand_id
1 'polypeptide(L)' 'MTAYNVRIDKILKSGLTGDKTEIWARITNLETSETMDKLIWWEDENGLFHDETSNLPAELRSIIDNAWIEKSRRW' A
#
# COMPACT_ATOMS: atom_id res chain seq x y z
N MET A 1 6.53 10.66 -18.03
CA MET A 1 6.79 9.39 -17.28
C MET A 1 6.68 9.74 -15.81
N THR A 2 5.98 8.95 -15.01
CA THR A 2 5.91 9.18 -13.55
C THR A 2 7.28 8.89 -12.94
N ALA A 3 7.78 9.78 -12.09
CA ALA A 3 9.08 9.62 -11.43
C ALA A 3 9.12 8.45 -10.43
N TYR A 4 7.97 7.86 -10.14
CA TYR A 4 7.83 6.80 -9.13
C TYR A 4 7.31 5.51 -9.76
N ASN A 5 7.86 4.40 -9.27
CA ASN A 5 7.35 3.05 -9.48
C ASN A 5 6.75 2.55 -8.16
N VAL A 6 5.51 2.06 -8.21
CA VAL A 6 4.80 1.58 -7.02
C VAL A 6 4.47 0.11 -7.16
N ARG A 7 4.85 -0.67 -6.16
CA ARG A 7 4.45 -2.07 -6.01
C ARG A 7 3.58 -2.22 -4.78
N ILE A 8 2.43 -2.87 -4.95
CA ILE A 8 1.55 -3.21 -3.84
C ILE A 8 1.82 -4.65 -3.41
N ASP A 9 2.05 -4.81 -2.12
CA ASP A 9 2.22 -6.08 -1.44
C ASP A 9 1.08 -6.27 -0.42
N LYS A 10 0.45 -7.45 -0.46
CA LYS A 10 -0.54 -7.88 0.55
C LYS A 10 0.15 -8.84 1.49
N ILE A 11 0.13 -8.51 2.78
CA ILE A 11 0.71 -9.30 3.85
C ILE A 11 -0.44 -9.81 4.71
N LEU A 12 -0.52 -11.13 4.87
CA LEU A 12 -1.37 -11.76 5.87
C LEU A 12 -0.54 -11.93 7.14
N LYS A 13 -0.89 -11.20 8.20
CA LYS A 13 -0.31 -11.38 9.53
C LYS A 13 -1.24 -12.22 10.36
N SER A 14 -0.76 -13.37 10.84
CA SER A 14 -1.51 -14.15 11.81
C SER A 14 -1.46 -13.42 13.15
N GLY A 15 -2.62 -12.96 13.62
CA GLY A 15 -2.80 -12.27 14.90
C GLY A 15 -3.46 -13.16 15.94
N LEU A 16 -3.41 -12.73 17.20
CA LEU A 16 -4.05 -13.42 18.33
C LEU A 16 -5.57 -13.62 18.15
N THR A 17 -6.22 -12.78 17.34
CA THR A 17 -7.66 -12.79 17.07
C THR A 17 -8.03 -13.30 15.66
N GLY A 18 -7.05 -13.76 14.87
CA GLY A 18 -7.26 -14.22 13.48
C GLY A 18 -6.23 -13.64 12.50
N ASP A 19 -6.31 -14.07 11.24
CA ASP A 19 -5.45 -13.55 10.18
C ASP A 19 -5.88 -12.13 9.79
N LYS A 20 -4.98 -11.16 10.00
CA LYS A 20 -5.15 -9.75 9.65
C LYS A 20 -4.49 -9.47 8.30
N THR A 21 -5.16 -8.67 7.48
CA THR A 21 -4.59 -8.23 6.20
C THR A 21 -3.98 -6.85 6.35
N GLU A 22 -2.71 -6.71 5.96
CA GLU A 22 -2.04 -5.44 5.77
C GLU A 22 -1.67 -5.28 4.30
N ILE A 23 -1.85 -4.07 3.78
CA ILE A 23 -1.47 -3.69 2.43
C ILE A 23 -0.39 -2.63 2.52
N TRP A 24 0.72 -2.94 1.87
CA TRP A 24 1.89 -2.08 1.80
C TRP A 24 2.12 -1.62 0.38
N ALA A 25 2.47 -0.34 0.22
CA ALA A 25 2.98 0.23 -1.01
C ALA A 25 4.50 0.39 -0.88
N ARG A 26 5.25 -0.32 -1.72
CA ARG A 26 6.66 -0.09 -1.96
C ARG A 26 6.81 0.93 -3.09
N ILE A 27 7.29 2.11 -2.76
CA ILE A 27 7.41 3.25 -3.66
C ILE A 27 8.90 3.46 -3.94
N THR A 28 9.31 3.33 -5.19
CA THR A 28 10.68 3.56 -5.64
C THR A 28 10.73 4.81 -6.51
N ASN A 29 11.54 5.79 -6.14
CA ASN A 29 11.87 6.91 -7.00
C ASN A 29 12.89 6.44 -8.06
N LEU A 30 12.53 6.58 -9.33
CA LEU A 30 13.35 6.10 -10.46
C LEU A 30 14.54 7.01 -10.76
N GLU A 31 14.52 8.26 -10.31
CA GLU A 31 15.61 9.22 -10.49
C GLU A 31 16.68 9.05 -9.41
N THR A 32 16.27 8.87 -8.14
CA THR A 32 17.19 8.73 -7.01
C THR A 32 17.50 7.28 -6.64
N SER A 33 16.75 6.31 -7.19
CA SER A 33 16.77 4.89 -6.79
C SER A 33 16.41 4.63 -5.32
N GLU A 34 15.90 5.64 -4.62
CA GLU A 34 15.45 5.48 -3.24
C GLU A 34 14.11 4.74 -3.20
N THR A 35 13.95 3.87 -2.20
CA THR A 35 12.74 3.08 -2.01
C THR A 35 12.21 3.28 -0.59
N MET A 36 10.91 3.51 -0.48
CA MET A 36 10.19 3.60 0.78
C MET A 36 9.05 2.59 0.81
N ASP A 37 8.87 1.91 1.93
CA ASP A 37 7.74 1.03 2.19
C ASP A 37 6.74 1.78 3.09
N LYS A 38 5.49 1.88 2.64
CA LYS A 38 4.42 2.60 3.34
C LYS A 38 3.21 1.70 3.52
N LEU A 39 2.72 1.57 4.75
CA LEU A 39 1.44 0.93 5.02
C LEU A 39 0.33 1.83 4.50
N ILE A 40 -0.50 1.31 3.60
CA ILE A 40 -1.58 2.09 2.98
C ILE A 40 -2.96 1.66 3.45
N TRP A 41 -3.11 0.39 3.85
CA TRP A 41 -4.37 -0.12 4.36
C TRP A 41 -4.12 -1.27 5.35
N TRP A 42 -4.86 -1.33 6.44
CA TRP A 42 -4.80 -2.45 7.37
C TRP A 42 -6.09 -2.61 8.17
N GLU A 43 -6.26 -3.80 8.71
CA GLU A 43 -7.28 -4.12 9.72
C GLU A 43 -6.65 -4.10 11.12
N ASP A 44 -7.24 -3.37 12.05
CA ASP A 44 -6.77 -3.31 13.44
C ASP A 44 -7.26 -4.49 14.30
N GLU A 45 -6.95 -4.46 15.60
CA GLU A 45 -7.31 -5.55 16.51
C GLU A 45 -8.81 -5.66 16.80
N ASN A 46 -9.56 -4.60 16.52
CA ASN A 46 -11.00 -4.52 16.70
C ASN A 46 -11.77 -4.85 15.42
N GLY A 47 -11.07 -5.21 14.33
CA GLY A 47 -11.66 -5.44 13.01
C GLY A 47 -12.04 -4.14 12.28
N LEU A 48 -11.49 -3.00 12.68
CA LEU A 48 -11.68 -1.73 11.97
C LEU A 48 -10.65 -1.59 10.85
N PHE A 49 -11.11 -1.16 9.69
CA PHE A 49 -10.26 -0.90 8.54
C PHE A 49 -9.75 0.53 8.54
N HIS A 50 -8.46 0.70 8.29
CA HIS A 50 -7.76 1.98 8.25
C HIS A 50 -7.13 2.21 6.88
N ASP A 51 -7.15 3.46 6.41
CA ASP A 51 -6.58 3.89 5.12
C ASP A 51 -5.61 5.07 5.34
N GLU A 52 -4.32 4.83 5.10
CA GLU A 52 -3.26 5.85 5.22
C GLU A 52 -2.89 6.53 3.90
N THR A 53 -3.53 6.20 2.78
CA THR A 53 -3.25 6.84 1.49
C THR A 53 -3.55 8.34 1.49
N SER A 54 -4.42 8.78 2.40
CA SER A 54 -4.81 10.17 2.60
C SER A 54 -3.66 11.09 3.05
N ASN A 55 -2.63 10.55 3.70
CA ASN A 55 -1.46 11.30 4.15
C ASN A 55 -0.36 11.44 3.08
N LEU A 56 -0.57 10.86 1.90
CA LEU A 56 0.40 10.90 0.82
C LEU A 56 0.16 12.11 -0.10
N PRO A 57 1.23 12.67 -0.71
CA PRO A 57 1.10 13.66 -1.76
C PRO A 57 0.13 13.18 -2.84
N ALA A 58 -0.70 14.09 -3.38
CA ALA A 58 -1.75 13.75 -4.34
C ALA A 58 -1.22 12.95 -5.56
N GLU A 59 -0.01 13.29 -6.03
CA GLU A 59 0.66 12.58 -7.12
C GLU A 59 0.93 11.11 -6.78
N LEU A 60 1.42 10.82 -5.58
CA LEU A 60 1.68 9.45 -5.12
C LEU A 60 0.37 8.69 -4.86
N ARG A 61 -0.65 9.38 -4.33
CA ARG A 61 -1.96 8.78 -4.08
C ARG A 61 -2.58 8.22 -5.35
N SER A 62 -2.61 8.99 -6.45
CA SER A 62 -3.14 8.49 -7.72
C SER A 62 -2.33 7.32 -8.30
N ILE A 63 -1.01 7.29 -8.12
CA ILE A 63 -0.17 6.17 -8.57
C ILE A 63 -0.47 4.91 -7.73
N ILE A 64 -0.61 5.06 -6.41
CA ILE A 64 -0.93 3.98 -5.48
C ILE A 64 -2.33 3.43 -5.75
N ASP A 65 -3.34 4.28 -5.92
CA ASP A 65 -4.71 3.87 -6.23
C ASP A 65 -4.76 3.07 -7.53
N ASN A 66 -4.04 3.52 -8.57
CA ASN A 66 -3.94 2.78 -9.82
C ASN A 66 -3.24 1.42 -9.64
N ALA A 67 -2.10 1.39 -8.94
CA ALA A 67 -1.37 0.15 -8.65
C ALA A 67 -2.21 -0.83 -7.80
N TRP A 68 -3.01 -0.31 -6.87
CA TRP A 68 -3.96 -1.06 -6.07
C TRP A 68 -5.09 -1.66 -6.90
N ILE A 69 -5.70 -0.86 -7.78
CA ILE A 69 -6.75 -1.33 -8.71
C ILE A 69 -6.22 -2.43 -9.63
N GLU A 70 -5.01 -2.25 -10.19
CA GLU A 70 -4.41 -3.26 -11.05
C GLU A 70 -4.09 -4.57 -10.32
N LYS A 71 -3.65 -4.48 -9.06
CA LYS A 71 -3.31 -5.65 -8.24
C LYS A 71 -4.54 -6.36 -7.70
N SER A 72 -5.55 -5.63 -7.24
CA SER A 72 -6.81 -6.19 -6.75
C SER A 72 -7.59 -6.93 -7.84
N ARG A 73 -7.45 -6.56 -9.12
CA ARG A 73 -8.00 -7.33 -10.25
C ARG A 73 -7.35 -8.69 -10.46
N ARG A 74 -6.15 -8.92 -9.90
CA ARG A 74 -5.38 -10.16 -10.07
C ARG A 74 -5.47 -11.09 -8.85
N TRP A 75 -6.08 -10.64 -7.76
CA TRP A 75 -6.32 -11.42 -6.54
C TRP A 75 -7.79 -11.85 -6.49
#